data_AF-A0A7J3T1B3-F1
#
_entry.id   AF-A0A7J3T1B3-F1
#
_cell.length_a   1.000
_cell.length_b   1.000
_cell.length_c   1.000
_cell.angle_alpha   90.00
_cell.angle_beta   90.00
_cell.angle_gamma   90.00
#
_symmetry.space_group_name_H-M   'P 1'
#
loop_
_entity.id
_entity.type
_entity.pdbx_description
1 polymer ?
#
loop_
_entity_poly.entity_id
_entity_poly.type
_entity_poly.pdbx_seq_one_letter_code
_entity_poly.pdbx_strand_id
1 'polypeptide(L)'
;MCGDLPEEYHHDESTVRVGGGQPFRHATVVQEDGERMKTARDLIAYNDLKSRIIDPGMCTLCGACEAACPVHALRIEGDSVNYLHDCSEQMDFCPICYDVCPHSEALLLEALGFVTDAPQRRESLGY
;
A
#
# COMPACT_ATOMS: atom_id res chain seq x y z
N MET A 1 -10.50 42.04 37.20
CA MET A 1 -10.65 42.06 35.73
C MET A 1 -9.72 40.99 35.18
N CYS A 2 -10.18 39.74 35.15
CA CYS A 2 -9.48 38.68 34.45
C CYS A 2 -9.86 38.82 32.98
N GLY A 3 -8.87 39.02 32.12
CA GLY A 3 -9.07 39.17 30.68
C GLY A 3 -9.43 37.84 30.04
N ASP A 4 -10.48 37.87 29.22
CA ASP A 4 -10.89 36.85 28.27
C ASP A 4 -9.76 36.53 27.27
N LEU A 5 -9.38 35.25 27.17
CA LEU A 5 -8.66 34.69 26.01
C LEU A 5 -9.70 34.30 24.95
N PRO A 6 -9.48 34.63 23.67
CA PRO A 6 -10.01 33.81 22.57
C PRO A 6 -8.97 32.75 22.17
N GLU A 7 -9.41 31.48 22.27
CA GLU A 7 -8.81 30.31 21.64
C GLU A 7 -8.86 30.44 20.11
N GLU A 8 -7.71 30.67 19.48
CA GLU A 8 -7.57 30.45 18.03
C GLU A 8 -6.64 29.25 17.85
N TYR A 9 -7.24 28.06 17.89
CA TYR A 9 -6.60 26.79 17.60
C TYR A 9 -6.33 26.73 16.09
N HIS A 10 -5.16 27.23 15.67
CA HIS A 10 -4.65 27.03 14.33
C HIS A 10 -4.37 25.55 14.11
N HIS A 11 -5.17 24.88 13.27
CA HIS A 11 -4.79 23.63 12.61
C HIS A 11 -3.66 23.96 11.63
N ASP A 12 -2.41 23.81 12.06
CA ASP A 12 -1.27 23.74 11.16
C ASP A 12 -1.34 22.38 10.46
N GLU A 13 -1.82 22.41 9.20
CA GLU A 13 -1.83 21.28 8.28
C GLU A 13 -0.38 20.81 8.13
N SER A 14 -0.07 19.75 8.87
CA SER A 14 1.29 19.33 9.15
C SER A 14 2.00 18.96 7.86
N THR A 15 3.10 19.65 7.59
CA THR A 15 4.02 19.34 6.51
C THR A 15 4.52 17.90 6.68
N VAL A 16 4.08 16.98 5.84
CA VAL A 16 4.61 15.60 5.83
C VAL A 16 6.04 15.64 5.28
N ARG A 17 7.01 15.77 6.18
CA ARG A 17 8.42 15.56 5.87
C ARG A 17 8.69 14.06 5.82
N VAL A 18 8.82 13.51 4.62
CA VAL A 18 9.36 12.15 4.42
C VAL A 18 10.88 12.21 4.55
N GLY A 19 11.35 12.22 5.81
CA GLY A 19 12.75 12.05 6.17
C GLY A 19 13.12 10.58 6.27
N GLY A 20 14.32 10.24 5.80
CA GLY A 20 14.76 8.88 5.51
C GLY A 20 14.67 7.85 6.63
N GLY A 21 14.39 6.61 6.21
CA GLY A 21 14.42 5.41 7.05
C GLY A 21 13.67 4.26 6.35
N GLN A 22 14.41 3.42 5.63
CA GLN A 22 14.07 2.10 5.04
C GLN A 22 12.69 1.91 4.36
N PRO A 23 12.64 1.45 3.09
CA PRO A 23 11.44 1.53 2.27
C PRO A 23 10.41 0.49 2.72
N PHE A 24 9.36 0.95 3.39
CA PHE A 24 8.10 0.21 3.44
C PHE A 24 7.62 0.07 1.99
N ARG A 25 7.45 -1.18 1.55
CA ARG A 25 7.57 -1.58 0.14
C ARG A 25 6.42 -1.10 -0.75
N HIS A 26 5.42 -0.39 -0.22
CA HIS A 26 4.44 0.35 -1.02
C HIS A 26 4.22 1.77 -0.51
N ALA A 27 5.21 2.61 -0.83
CA ALA A 27 5.04 4.03 -1.13
C ALA A 27 6.15 4.45 -2.11
N THR A 28 6.20 3.86 -3.31
CA THR A 28 7.07 4.40 -4.36
C THR A 28 6.42 5.65 -4.96
N VAL A 29 6.77 6.80 -4.40
CA VAL A 29 6.64 8.08 -5.10
C VAL A 29 7.77 8.11 -6.14
N VAL A 30 7.55 7.50 -7.32
CA VAL A 30 8.38 7.77 -8.50
C VAL A 30 7.92 9.11 -9.07
N GLN A 31 8.76 10.12 -8.89
CA GLN A 31 8.61 11.46 -9.45
C GLN A 31 9.06 11.43 -10.91
N GLU A 32 8.17 11.13 -11.85
CA GLU A 32 8.45 11.30 -13.29
C GLU A 32 7.18 11.86 -13.97
N ASP A 33 7.17 13.20 -14.11
CA ASP A 33 6.37 14.04 -15.01
C ASP A 33 4.82 14.06 -14.87
N GLY A 34 4.30 14.93 -13.99
CA GLY A 34 2.91 15.46 -14.06
C GLY A 34 2.08 15.34 -12.77
N GLU A 35 2.41 16.11 -11.73
CA GLU A 35 1.95 15.85 -10.35
C GLU A 35 0.52 16.32 -10.05
N ARG A 36 -0.38 15.37 -9.78
CA ARG A 36 -1.69 15.60 -9.14
C ARG A 36 -1.51 15.40 -7.64
N MET A 37 -1.88 16.42 -6.84
CA MET A 37 -1.76 16.41 -5.37
C MET A 37 -2.42 15.16 -4.80
N LYS A 38 -1.64 14.32 -4.11
CA LYS A 38 -2.14 13.12 -3.43
C LYS A 38 -2.91 13.54 -2.18
N THR A 39 -4.06 12.93 -1.97
CA THR A 39 -4.93 13.12 -0.80
C THR A 39 -4.68 12.03 0.24
N ALA A 40 -5.16 12.19 1.48
CA ALA A 40 -5.07 11.16 2.52
C ALA A 40 -5.60 9.79 2.05
N ARG A 41 -6.59 9.78 1.16
CA ARG A 41 -7.15 8.56 0.57
C ARG A 41 -6.13 7.83 -0.32
N ASP A 42 -5.23 8.56 -0.98
CA ASP A 42 -4.19 7.98 -1.85
C ASP A 42 -3.04 7.36 -1.05
N LEU A 43 -3.04 7.51 0.28
CA LEU A 43 -2.06 6.92 1.21
C LEU A 43 -2.60 5.68 1.95
N ILE A 44 -3.81 5.24 1.60
CA ILE A 44 -4.42 3.99 2.07
C ILE A 44 -4.20 2.89 1.03
N ALA A 45 -3.33 1.94 1.34
CA ALA A 45 -2.91 0.88 0.42
C ALA A 45 -4.03 -0.10 0.03
N TYR A 46 -5.17 -0.08 0.73
CA TYR A 46 -6.36 -0.80 0.26
C TYR A 46 -6.79 -0.34 -1.14
N ASN A 47 -6.66 0.95 -1.47
CA ASN A 47 -7.06 1.48 -2.78
C ASN A 47 -6.19 0.93 -3.91
N ASP A 48 -4.88 0.78 -3.67
CA ASP A 48 -3.96 0.12 -4.59
C ASP A 48 -4.20 -1.39 -4.66
N LEU A 49 -4.45 -2.05 -3.52
CA LEU A 49 -4.81 -3.47 -3.49
C LEU A 49 -6.06 -3.73 -4.33
N LYS A 50 -7.08 -2.89 -4.16
CA LYS A 50 -8.35 -3.00 -4.87
C LYS A 50 -8.15 -2.87 -6.38
N SER A 51 -7.51 -1.80 -6.82
CA SER A 51 -7.32 -1.53 -8.25
C SER A 51 -6.38 -2.50 -8.95
N ARG A 52 -5.32 -2.96 -8.26
CA ARG A 52 -4.29 -3.81 -8.87
C ARG A 52 -4.53 -5.30 -8.70
N ILE A 53 -5.25 -5.75 -7.67
CA ILE A 53 -5.35 -7.18 -7.34
C ILE A 53 -6.81 -7.66 -7.28
N ILE A 54 -7.70 -6.91 -6.63
CA ILE A 54 -9.11 -7.32 -6.48
C ILE A 54 -9.87 -7.14 -7.79
N ASP A 55 -9.89 -5.91 -8.34
CA ASP A 55 -10.64 -5.57 -9.55
C ASP A 55 -10.18 -6.38 -10.78
N PRO A 56 -8.87 -6.69 -10.98
CA PRO A 56 -8.42 -7.56 -12.06
C PRO A 56 -8.68 -9.06 -11.83
N GLY A 57 -9.21 -9.46 -10.66
CA GLY A 57 -9.52 -10.85 -10.34
C GLY A 57 -8.32 -11.70 -9.91
N MET A 58 -7.22 -11.09 -9.47
CA MET A 58 -6.05 -11.80 -8.93
C MET A 58 -6.20 -12.17 -7.45
N CYS A 59 -7.17 -11.59 -6.74
CA CYS A 59 -7.41 -11.88 -5.34
C CYS A 59 -7.92 -13.32 -5.15
N THR A 60 -7.15 -14.15 -4.44
CA THR A 60 -7.53 -15.53 -4.09
C THR A 60 -8.27 -15.65 -2.77
N LEU A 61 -8.81 -14.55 -2.23
CA LEU A 61 -9.58 -14.51 -0.98
C LEU A 61 -8.86 -15.17 0.22
N CYS A 62 -7.54 -14.99 0.32
CA CYS A 62 -6.72 -15.68 1.33
C CYS A 62 -6.89 -15.18 2.78
N GLY A 63 -7.57 -14.06 3.00
CA GLY A 63 -7.81 -13.50 4.35
C GLY A 63 -6.64 -12.73 4.97
N ALA A 64 -5.50 -12.59 4.29
CA ALA A 64 -4.33 -11.92 4.87
C ALA A 64 -4.61 -10.43 5.22
N CYS A 65 -5.24 -9.69 4.30
CA CYS A 65 -5.59 -8.28 4.54
C CYS A 65 -6.70 -8.10 5.59
N GLU A 66 -7.67 -9.02 5.67
CA GLU A 66 -8.70 -9.04 6.71
C GLU A 66 -8.09 -9.26 8.10
N ALA A 67 -7.22 -10.27 8.24
CA ALA A 67 -6.58 -10.62 9.51
C ALA A 67 -5.60 -9.54 10.00
N ALA A 68 -4.89 -8.88 9.09
CA ALA A 68 -3.90 -7.88 9.42
C ALA A 68 -4.48 -6.46 9.64
N CYS A 69 -5.74 -6.22 9.26
CA CYS A 69 -6.33 -4.88 9.34
C CYS A 69 -6.53 -4.45 10.81
N PRO A 70 -5.87 -3.37 11.28
CA PRO A 70 -5.91 -2.94 12.68
C PRO A 70 -7.27 -2.36 13.09
N VAL A 71 -8.05 -1.90 12.10
CA VAL A 71 -9.38 -1.31 12.30
C VAL A 71 -10.50 -2.22 11.78
N HIS A 72 -10.17 -3.46 11.39
CA HIS A 72 -11.15 -4.44 10.88
C HIS A 72 -12.08 -3.89 9.78
N ALA A 73 -11.52 -3.09 8.87
CA ALA A 73 -12.25 -2.46 7.76
C ALA A 73 -12.62 -3.44 6.64
N LEU A 74 -12.08 -4.66 6.68
CA LEU A 74 -12.24 -5.67 5.64
C LEU A 74 -12.90 -6.91 6.19
N ARG A 75 -13.72 -7.55 5.36
CA ARG A 75 -14.30 -8.85 5.65
C ARG A 75 -14.41 -9.69 4.39
N ILE A 76 -14.05 -10.96 4.44
CA ILE A 76 -14.24 -11.87 3.31
C ILE A 76 -15.56 -12.62 3.50
N GLU A 77 -16.48 -12.47 2.56
CA GLU A 77 -17.77 -13.16 2.60
C GLU A 77 -18.11 -13.73 1.22
N GLY A 78 -18.34 -15.05 1.19
CA GLY A 78 -18.59 -15.76 -0.05
C GLY A 78 -17.38 -15.71 -0.99
N ASP A 79 -17.58 -15.12 -2.16
CA ASP A 79 -16.60 -14.99 -3.25
C ASP A 79 -16.06 -13.57 -3.40
N SER A 80 -16.21 -12.71 -2.38
CA SER A 80 -15.83 -11.30 -2.46
C SER A 80 -15.20 -10.75 -1.19
N VAL A 81 -14.45 -9.65 -1.35
CA VAL A 81 -13.89 -8.85 -0.25
C VAL A 81 -14.79 -7.64 -0.02
N ASN A 82 -15.38 -7.56 1.17
CA ASN A 82 -16.22 -6.45 1.59
C ASN A 82 -15.39 -5.39 2.33
N TYR A 83 -15.43 -4.15 1.88
CA TYR A 83 -14.85 -2.99 2.56
C TYR A 83 -15.94 -2.33 3.40
N LEU A 84 -15.91 -2.60 4.70
CA LEU A 84 -16.97 -2.22 5.64
C LEU A 84 -16.98 -0.72 5.92
N HIS A 85 -15.81 -0.10 6.01
CA HIS A 85 -15.63 1.33 6.26
C HIS A 85 -14.30 1.82 5.69
N ASP A 86 -14.21 3.12 5.38
CA ASP A 86 -13.00 3.69 4.82
C ASP A 86 -11.95 3.94 5.91
N CYS A 87 -10.79 3.29 5.81
CA CYS A 87 -9.65 3.54 6.69
C CYS A 87 -9.27 5.03 6.76
N SER A 88 -9.50 5.80 5.70
CA SER A 88 -9.22 7.24 5.64
C SER A 88 -10.01 8.06 6.68
N GLU A 89 -11.09 7.51 7.23
CA GLU A 89 -11.87 8.15 8.30
C GLU A 89 -11.21 7.99 9.68
N GLN A 90 -10.27 7.05 9.82
CA GLN A 90 -9.63 6.71 11.08
C GLN A 90 -8.10 6.87 11.07
N MET A 91 -7.49 6.95 9.89
CA MET A 91 -6.05 7.11 9.71
C MET A 91 -5.71 7.74 8.36
N ASP A 92 -4.63 8.52 8.31
CA ASP A 92 -4.15 9.18 7.09
C ASP A 92 -3.17 8.33 6.27
N PHE A 93 -2.69 7.20 6.81
CA PHE A 93 -1.74 6.31 6.14
C PHE A 93 -1.88 4.86 6.62
N CYS A 94 -1.94 3.90 5.69
CA CYS A 94 -2.00 2.48 6.01
C CYS A 94 -1.43 1.62 4.86
N PRO A 95 -0.26 0.98 5.02
CA PRO A 95 0.37 0.18 3.97
C PRO A 95 -0.08 -1.30 3.96
N ILE A 96 -0.78 -1.73 5.00
CA ILE A 96 -0.93 -3.13 5.39
C ILE A 96 -1.55 -3.99 4.28
N CYS A 97 -2.63 -3.53 3.65
CA CYS A 97 -3.41 -4.34 2.71
C CYS A 97 -2.58 -4.83 1.53
N TYR A 98 -1.70 -3.98 1.01
CA TYR A 98 -0.84 -4.34 -0.13
C TYR A 98 0.36 -5.17 0.32
N ASP A 99 0.99 -4.78 1.44
CA ASP A 99 2.18 -5.47 1.97
C ASP A 99 1.93 -6.92 2.37
N VAL A 100 0.74 -7.23 2.90
CA VAL A 100 0.39 -8.61 3.30
C VAL A 100 -0.21 -9.42 2.15
N CYS A 101 -0.47 -8.81 0.99
CA CYS A 101 -1.05 -9.53 -0.12
C CYS A 101 0.00 -10.42 -0.79
N PRO A 102 -0.21 -11.75 -0.86
CA PRO A 102 0.75 -12.65 -1.50
C PRO A 102 0.84 -12.47 -3.03
N HIS A 103 -0.12 -11.74 -3.62
CA HIS A 103 -0.14 -11.40 -5.04
C HIS A 103 0.40 -10.00 -5.33
N SER A 104 0.87 -9.29 -4.30
CA SER A 104 1.56 -8.03 -4.48
C SER A 104 2.92 -8.23 -5.14
N GLU A 105 3.35 -7.23 -5.91
CA GLU A 105 4.60 -7.24 -6.67
C GLU A 105 5.86 -7.40 -5.79
N ALA A 106 5.72 -7.28 -4.45
CA ALA A 106 6.76 -7.52 -3.46
C ALA A 106 7.52 -8.85 -3.66
N LEU A 107 6.86 -9.88 -4.18
CA LEU A 107 7.48 -11.20 -4.44
C LEU A 107 8.11 -11.34 -5.83
N LEU A 108 7.70 -10.53 -6.81
CA LEU A 108 8.12 -10.71 -8.20
C LEU A 108 9.58 -10.25 -8.42
N LEU A 109 10.00 -9.13 -7.83
CA LEU A 109 11.40 -8.66 -7.95
C LEU A 109 12.39 -9.57 -7.22
N GLU A 110 12.03 -10.07 -6.03
CA GLU A 110 12.89 -11.01 -5.27
C GLU A 110 13.02 -12.33 -6.04
N ALA A 111 11.93 -12.85 -6.61
CA ALA A 111 11.97 -14.04 -7.46
C ALA A 111 12.79 -13.84 -8.74
N LEU A 112 12.62 -12.71 -9.44
CA LEU A 112 13.35 -12.40 -10.67
C LEU A 112 14.86 -12.26 -10.47
N GLY A 113 15.30 -11.74 -9.30
CA GLY A 113 16.71 -11.68 -8.94
C GLY A 113 17.39 -13.06 -8.93
N PHE A 114 16.68 -14.11 -8.47
CA PHE A 114 17.21 -15.49 -8.52
C PHE A 114 17.30 -16.04 -9.95
N VAL A 115 16.43 -15.60 -10.87
CA VAL A 115 16.45 -16.07 -12.27
C VAL A 115 17.52 -15.35 -13.09
N THR A 116 17.78 -14.07 -12.82
CA THR A 116 18.80 -13.29 -13.54
C THR A 116 20.23 -13.65 -13.15
N ASP A 117 20.44 -14.18 -11.94
CA ASP A 117 21.76 -14.63 -11.45
C ASP A 117 22.09 -16.09 -11.84
N ALA A 118 21.19 -16.78 -12.53
CA ALA A 118 21.49 -18.11 -13.05
C ALA A 118 22.51 -18.00 -14.20
N PRO A 119 23.75 -18.50 -14.06
CA PRO A 119 24.70 -18.48 -15.16
C PRO A 119 24.12 -19.30 -16.32
N GLN A 120 23.88 -18.67 -17.46
CA GLN A 120 23.47 -19.32 -18.69
C GLN A 120 24.57 -20.27 -19.17
N ARG A 121 24.63 -21.49 -18.63
CA ARG A 121 25.46 -22.56 -19.17
C ARG A 121 24.58 -23.65 -19.75
N ARG A 122 24.17 -23.43 -21.00
CA ARG A 122 23.82 -24.55 -21.89
C ARG A 122 24.29 -24.25 -23.31
N GLU A 123 25.60 -24.26 -23.50
CA GLU A 123 26.16 -24.57 -24.82
C GLU A 123 25.95 -26.07 -25.06
N SER A 124 24.78 -26.40 -25.61
CA SER A 124 24.58 -27.62 -26.38
C SER A 124 24.99 -27.36 -27.82
N LEU A 125 26.29 -27.52 -28.10
CA LEU A 125 26.84 -27.83 -29.42
C LEU A 125 27.51 -29.21 -29.22
N GLY A 126 27.07 -30.33 -29.81
CA GLY A 126 26.53 -30.43 -31.15
C GLY A 126 27.64 -30.57 -32.20
N TYR A 127 28.69 -31.36 -31.94
CA TYR A 127 29.36 -32.26 -32.90
C TYR A 127 30.39 -33.16 -32.19
#